data_AF-A0A2V5PMU5-F1
#
_entry.id   AF-A0A2V5PMU5-F1
#
_cell.length_a   1.000
_cell.length_b   1.000
_cell.length_c   1.000
_cell.angle_alpha   90.00
_cell.angle_beta   90.00
_cell.angle_gamma   90.00
#
_symmetry.space_group_name_H-M   'P 1'
#
loop_
_entity.id
_entity.type
_entity.pdbx_description
1 polymer ?
#
loop_
_entity_poly.entity_id
_entity_poly.type
_entity_poly.pdbx_seq_one_letter_code
_entity_poly.pdbx_strand_id
1 'polypeptide(L)'
;MRLRSLVATFAIAALSPAASANETYKFDPSGSTIGFSVHQFLGTTHGKFTKFNGKIEIDRERPVNSSVTAQIDVRSIDTRINKRDDHLRSAEFFNVEKFPQITFKSRTVKRTGPQSGDILGDLTMHGVTRPTTLHVKLLTPMSDTSRTRWSVTTDPVMRRDFNLMFAPAAETVSGISQTVAINIEIEAKRAE
;
A
#
# COMPACT_ATOMS: atom_id res chain seq x y z
N MET A 1 -24.15 -12.49 -75.66
CA MET A 1 -23.74 -13.04 -74.35
C MET A 1 -22.65 -12.14 -73.79
N ARG A 2 -23.00 -11.15 -72.95
CA ARG A 2 -22.03 -10.24 -72.31
C ARG A 2 -22.20 -10.36 -70.80
N LEU A 3 -21.20 -10.93 -70.15
CA LEU A 3 -21.15 -11.26 -68.74
C LEU A 3 -20.92 -9.98 -67.92
N ARG A 4 -21.82 -9.65 -67.00
CA ARG A 4 -21.68 -8.53 -66.07
C ARG A 4 -20.94 -9.02 -64.83
N SER A 5 -19.72 -8.53 -64.61
CA SER A 5 -18.93 -8.83 -63.42
C SER A 5 -19.45 -8.02 -62.22
N LEU A 6 -19.93 -8.71 -61.18
CA LEU A 6 -20.25 -8.13 -59.88
C LEU A 6 -18.92 -7.97 -59.09
N VAL A 7 -18.57 -6.75 -58.72
CA VAL A 7 -17.49 -6.48 -57.76
C VAL A 7 -18.12 -6.44 -56.38
N ALA A 8 -17.80 -7.42 -55.52
CA ALA A 8 -18.24 -7.46 -54.14
C ALA A 8 -17.20 -6.72 -53.27
N THR A 9 -17.58 -5.55 -52.75
CA THR A 9 -16.74 -4.77 -51.83
C THR A 9 -16.81 -5.37 -50.44
N PHE A 10 -15.74 -6.05 -50.00
CA PHE A 10 -15.58 -6.48 -48.61
C PHE A 10 -15.22 -5.26 -47.76
N ALA A 11 -16.16 -4.77 -46.96
CA ALA A 11 -15.89 -3.80 -45.91
C ALA A 11 -15.22 -4.53 -44.74
N ILE A 12 -13.91 -4.34 -44.57
CA ILE A 12 -13.18 -4.80 -43.39
C ILE A 12 -13.55 -3.85 -42.24
N ALA A 13 -14.42 -4.29 -41.34
CA ALA A 13 -14.67 -3.59 -40.08
C ALA A 13 -13.40 -3.69 -39.22
N ALA A 14 -12.69 -2.57 -39.07
CA ALA A 14 -11.58 -2.47 -38.14
C ALA A 14 -12.12 -2.61 -36.71
N LEU A 15 -11.86 -3.76 -36.08
CA LEU A 15 -11.99 -3.89 -34.64
C LEU A 15 -10.87 -3.05 -34.00
N SER A 16 -11.20 -1.83 -33.58
CA SER A 16 -10.36 -1.09 -32.66
C SER A 16 -10.24 -1.91 -31.37
N PRO A 17 -9.04 -2.31 -30.92
CA PRO A 17 -8.91 -2.80 -29.55
C PRO A 17 -9.29 -1.64 -28.64
N ALA A 18 -10.40 -1.77 -27.92
CA ALA A 18 -10.69 -0.89 -26.81
C ALA A 18 -9.52 -1.06 -25.84
N ALA A 19 -8.59 -0.12 -25.83
CA ALA A 19 -7.57 -0.06 -24.81
C ALA A 19 -8.31 -0.01 -23.47
N SER A 20 -8.29 -1.12 -22.73
CA SER A 20 -8.92 -1.20 -21.42
C SER A 20 -8.33 -0.09 -20.57
N ALA A 21 -9.16 0.87 -20.18
CA ALA A 21 -8.68 2.04 -19.46
C ALA A 21 -8.15 1.56 -18.11
N ASN A 22 -6.88 1.89 -17.80
CA ASN A 22 -6.31 1.66 -16.49
C ASN A 22 -7.25 2.21 -15.43
N GLU A 23 -7.62 1.37 -14.47
CA GLU A 23 -8.56 1.75 -13.44
C GLU A 23 -7.82 2.44 -12.31
N THR A 24 -8.27 3.63 -11.96
CA THR A 24 -7.72 4.35 -10.81
C THR A 24 -8.63 4.18 -9.62
N TYR A 25 -8.07 3.81 -8.48
CA TYR A 25 -8.77 3.75 -7.20
C TYR A 25 -8.07 4.65 -6.19
N LYS A 26 -8.85 5.32 -5.33
CA LYS A 26 -8.34 6.08 -4.19
C LYS A 26 -8.68 5.35 -2.91
N PHE A 27 -7.75 5.31 -1.97
CA PHE A 27 -7.98 4.72 -0.65
C PHE A 27 -9.19 5.39 0.01
N ASP A 28 -10.03 4.61 0.67
CA ASP A 28 -11.08 5.06 1.57
C ASP A 28 -10.62 4.80 3.01
N PRO A 29 -10.13 5.82 3.74
CA PRO A 29 -9.66 5.66 5.11
C PRO A 29 -10.72 5.14 6.07
N SER A 30 -12.01 5.33 5.80
CA SER A 30 -13.09 4.89 6.70
C SER A 30 -13.29 3.38 6.72
N GLY A 31 -12.97 2.70 5.60
CA GLY A 31 -13.01 1.24 5.45
C GLY A 31 -11.62 0.59 5.52
N SER A 32 -10.58 1.35 5.84
CA SER A 32 -9.19 0.90 5.80
C SER A 32 -8.53 0.89 7.18
N THR A 33 -7.54 0.02 7.35
CA THR A 33 -6.68 -0.03 8.54
C THR A 33 -5.22 -0.14 8.09
N ILE A 34 -4.36 0.73 8.63
CA ILE A 34 -2.91 0.56 8.61
C ILE A 34 -2.45 0.48 10.06
N GLY A 35 -2.28 -0.76 10.53
CA GLY A 35 -1.96 -1.10 11.90
C GLY A 35 -0.56 -1.70 12.03
N PHE A 36 -0.07 -1.67 13.26
CA PHE A 36 1.19 -2.31 13.64
C PHE A 36 1.10 -2.93 15.03
N SER A 37 1.99 -3.87 15.30
CA SER A 37 2.21 -4.39 16.65
C SER A 37 3.69 -4.56 16.95
N VAL A 38 4.07 -4.24 18.18
CA VAL A 38 5.44 -4.35 18.69
C VAL A 38 5.42 -5.07 20.03
N HIS A 39 6.17 -6.16 20.11
CA HIS A 39 6.33 -6.90 21.35
C HIS A 39 7.30 -6.18 22.29
N GLN A 40 7.02 -6.23 23.58
CA GLN A 40 7.89 -5.76 24.65
C GLN A 40 7.75 -6.68 25.87
N PHE A 41 8.66 -6.58 26.84
CA PHE A 41 8.71 -7.49 27.99
C PHE A 41 7.36 -7.72 28.71
N LEU A 42 6.52 -6.70 28.81
CA LEU A 42 5.22 -6.76 29.52
C LEU A 42 4.00 -7.03 28.62
N GLY A 43 4.18 -7.25 27.32
CA GLY A 43 3.08 -7.55 26.40
C GLY A 43 3.28 -7.05 24.98
N THR A 44 2.18 -6.91 24.24
CA THR A 44 2.22 -6.42 22.85
C THR A 44 1.50 -5.10 22.76
N THR A 45 2.21 -4.08 22.31
CA THR A 45 1.60 -2.79 21.98
C THR A 45 1.03 -2.86 20.57
N HIS A 46 -0.23 -2.47 20.43
CA HIS A 46 -0.89 -2.30 19.15
C HIS A 46 -1.06 -0.80 18.87
N GLY A 47 -0.84 -0.41 17.63
CA GLY A 47 -1.11 0.94 17.17
C GLY A 47 -1.59 0.95 15.73
N LYS A 48 -2.04 2.13 15.30
CA LYS A 48 -2.49 2.36 13.93
C LYS A 48 -2.20 3.81 13.53
N PHE A 49 -2.28 4.06 12.23
CA PHE A 49 -2.33 5.42 11.69
C PHE A 49 -3.74 5.74 11.24
N THR A 50 -4.25 6.88 11.67
CA THR A 50 -5.65 7.29 11.42
C THR A 50 -5.80 8.23 10.22
N LYS A 51 -4.70 8.76 9.68
CA LYS A 51 -4.69 9.61 8.48
C LYS A 51 -3.68 9.07 7.48
N PHE A 52 -4.19 8.65 6.34
CA PHE A 52 -3.41 8.18 5.21
C PHE A 52 -4.20 8.39 3.93
N ASN A 53 -3.50 8.37 2.81
CA ASN A 53 -4.08 8.38 1.47
C ASN A 53 -3.28 7.46 0.56
N GLY A 54 -3.86 7.14 -0.59
CA GLY A 54 -3.18 6.34 -1.59
C GLY A 54 -3.95 6.25 -2.88
N LYS A 55 -3.24 5.84 -3.93
CA LYS A 55 -3.77 5.62 -5.27
C LYS A 55 -3.32 4.24 -5.75
N ILE A 56 -4.26 3.47 -6.27
CA ILE A 56 -4.02 2.19 -6.95
C ILE A 56 -4.37 2.38 -8.41
N GLU A 57 -3.46 2.01 -9.30
CA GLU A 57 -3.72 1.92 -10.74
C GLU A 57 -3.71 0.44 -11.13
N ILE A 58 -4.81 -0.06 -11.68
CA ILE A 58 -4.96 -1.46 -12.05
C ILE A 58 -5.07 -1.58 -13.57
N ASP A 59 -4.12 -2.29 -14.16
CA ASP A 59 -4.20 -2.81 -15.52
C ASP A 59 -4.61 -4.29 -15.45
N ARG A 60 -5.89 -4.58 -15.73
CA ARG A 60 -6.43 -5.95 -15.61
C ARG A 60 -5.89 -6.90 -16.67
N GLU A 61 -5.53 -6.39 -17.84
CA GLU A 61 -4.99 -7.19 -18.94
C GLU A 61 -3.52 -7.50 -18.73
N ARG A 62 -2.78 -6.54 -18.17
CA ARG A 62 -1.36 -6.66 -17.85
C ARG A 62 -1.09 -6.18 -16.42
N PRO A 63 -1.33 -7.03 -15.40
CA PRO A 63 -1.12 -6.68 -13.99
C PRO A 63 0.27 -6.13 -13.66
N VAL A 64 1.30 -6.45 -14.45
CA VAL A 64 2.66 -5.90 -14.31
C VAL A 64 2.75 -4.38 -14.50
N ASN A 65 1.79 -3.79 -15.22
CA ASN A 65 1.68 -2.33 -15.41
C ASN A 65 0.89 -1.65 -14.27
N SER A 66 0.34 -2.42 -13.33
CA SER A 66 -0.37 -1.86 -12.18
C SER A 66 0.60 -1.15 -11.24
N SER A 67 0.10 -0.19 -10.47
CA SER A 67 0.91 0.58 -9.54
C SER A 67 0.14 0.89 -8.25
N VAL A 68 0.89 1.15 -7.17
CA VAL A 68 0.33 1.69 -5.93
C VAL A 68 1.26 2.72 -5.34
N THR A 69 0.67 3.81 -4.86
CA THR A 69 1.33 4.82 -4.03
C THR A 69 0.52 5.01 -2.76
N ALA A 70 1.20 5.13 -1.63
CA ALA A 70 0.58 5.38 -0.34
C ALA A 70 1.38 6.42 0.45
N GLN A 71 0.67 7.24 1.22
CA GLN A 71 1.25 8.21 2.15
C GLN A 71 0.50 8.14 3.47
N ILE A 72 1.23 8.07 4.57
CA ILE A 72 0.71 8.04 5.93
C ILE A 72 1.21 9.29 6.64
N ASP A 73 0.31 10.02 7.29
CA ASP A 73 0.69 11.12 8.18
C ASP A 73 1.07 10.54 9.55
N VAL A 74 2.34 10.65 9.92
CA VAL A 74 2.88 10.06 11.15
C VAL A 74 2.26 10.71 12.40
N ARG A 75 1.80 11.96 12.30
CA ARG A 75 1.09 12.64 13.40
C ARG A 75 -0.19 11.92 13.79
N SER A 76 -0.75 11.11 12.90
CA SER A 76 -1.98 10.36 13.12
C SER A 76 -1.79 9.04 13.86
N ILE A 77 -0.58 8.74 14.32
CA ILE A 77 -0.30 7.56 15.14
C ILE A 77 -1.19 7.54 16.38
N ASP A 78 -1.81 6.40 16.62
CA ASP A 78 -2.75 6.15 17.71
C ASP A 78 -2.44 4.78 18.31
N THR A 79 -1.94 4.77 19.53
CA THR A 79 -1.73 3.58 20.36
C THR A 79 -2.71 3.52 21.53
N ARG A 80 -3.74 4.39 21.53
CA ARG A 80 -4.72 4.60 22.60
C ARG A 80 -4.15 5.09 23.93
N ILE A 81 -2.90 5.57 23.93
CA ILE A 81 -2.26 6.16 25.11
C ILE A 81 -1.61 7.48 24.69
N ASN A 82 -2.29 8.59 24.96
CA ASN A 82 -1.87 9.93 24.49
C ASN A 82 -0.40 10.24 24.82
N LYS A 83 0.06 9.98 26.05
CA LYS A 83 1.46 10.20 26.43
C LYS A 83 2.46 9.44 25.56
N ARG A 84 2.12 8.21 25.16
CA ARG A 84 2.96 7.39 24.29
C ARG A 84 2.91 7.92 22.86
N ASP A 85 1.74 8.31 22.37
CA ASP A 85 1.59 8.87 21.03
C ASP A 85 2.36 10.20 20.90
N ASP A 86 2.33 11.04 21.93
CA ASP A 86 3.10 12.28 21.98
C ASP A 86 4.61 12.00 21.98
N HIS A 87 5.08 11.00 22.73
CA HIS A 87 6.49 10.60 22.70
C HIS A 87 6.90 10.04 21.35
N LEU A 88 6.08 9.17 20.73
CA LEU A 88 6.35 8.62 19.41
C LEU A 88 6.46 9.72 18.35
N ARG A 89 5.65 10.78 18.44
CA ARG A 89 5.72 11.92 17.51
C ARG A 89 6.94 12.83 17.72
N SER A 90 7.52 12.81 18.92
CA SER A 90 8.60 13.72 19.32
C SER A 90 9.89 13.57 18.49
N ALA A 91 10.80 14.52 18.63
CA ALA A 91 12.12 14.48 18.01
C ALA A 91 13.00 13.29 18.44
N GLU A 92 12.66 12.64 19.57
CA GLU A 92 13.39 11.46 20.07
C GLU A 92 13.01 10.16 19.37
N PHE A 93 11.94 10.15 18.55
CA PHE A 93 11.52 8.96 17.84
C PHE A 93 11.18 9.27 16.37
N PHE A 94 9.91 9.47 15.99
CA PHE A 94 9.56 9.72 14.59
C PHE A 94 9.96 11.12 14.09
N ASN A 95 10.16 12.08 15.00
CA ASN A 95 10.46 13.46 14.67
C ASN A 95 9.54 14.02 13.57
N VAL A 96 8.24 14.04 13.84
CA VAL A 96 7.21 14.33 12.82
C VAL A 96 7.30 15.73 12.22
N GLU A 97 7.98 16.66 12.91
CA GLU A 97 8.26 17.99 12.38
C GLU A 97 9.26 17.94 11.22
N LYS A 98 10.22 17.01 11.26
CA LYS A 98 11.19 16.79 10.17
C LYS A 98 10.74 15.72 9.18
N PHE A 99 10.09 14.66 9.66
CA PHE A 99 9.68 13.50 8.88
C PHE A 99 8.17 13.23 9.06
N PRO A 100 7.31 14.11 8.51
CA PRO A 100 5.87 14.04 8.75
C PRO A 100 5.18 12.85 8.09
N GLN A 101 5.84 12.18 7.14
CA GLN A 101 5.22 11.17 6.30
C GLN A 101 6.01 9.86 6.25
N ILE A 102 5.27 8.75 6.21
CA ILE A 102 5.75 7.47 5.70
C ILE A 102 5.16 7.29 4.31
N THR A 103 5.97 6.92 3.33
CA THR A 103 5.52 6.75 1.94
C THR A 103 5.89 5.38 1.39
N PHE A 104 5.03 4.84 0.53
CA PHE A 104 5.32 3.64 -0.25
C PHE A 104 5.07 3.94 -1.73
N LYS A 105 6.03 3.56 -2.57
CA LYS A 105 5.90 3.64 -4.03
C LYS A 105 6.26 2.31 -4.66
N SER A 106 5.31 1.68 -5.35
CA SER A 106 5.55 0.42 -6.05
C SER A 106 6.58 0.59 -7.17
N ARG A 107 7.40 -0.44 -7.37
CA ARG A 107 8.34 -0.59 -8.49
C ARG A 107 7.86 -1.65 -9.47
N THR A 108 7.47 -2.81 -8.95
CA THR A 108 7.01 -3.94 -9.78
C THR A 108 5.84 -4.64 -9.12
N VAL A 109 4.87 -5.04 -9.93
CA VAL A 109 3.75 -5.87 -9.52
C VAL A 109 3.87 -7.23 -10.20
N LYS A 110 3.78 -8.30 -9.39
CA LYS A 110 3.80 -9.68 -9.88
C LYS A 110 2.54 -10.40 -9.40
N ARG A 111 1.74 -10.92 -10.33
CA ARG A 111 0.60 -11.76 -9.98
C ARG A 111 1.09 -13.12 -9.44
N THR A 112 0.55 -13.55 -8.31
CA THR A 112 0.86 -14.84 -7.66
C THR A 112 -0.32 -15.80 -7.65
N GLY A 113 -1.52 -15.31 -8.01
CA GLY A 113 -2.73 -16.12 -8.11
C GLY A 113 -3.88 -15.36 -8.75
N PRO A 114 -5.10 -15.93 -8.80
CA PRO A 114 -6.25 -15.29 -9.44
C PRO A 114 -6.55 -13.88 -8.91
N GLN A 115 -6.44 -13.71 -7.59
CA GLN A 115 -6.73 -12.48 -6.84
C GLN A 115 -5.58 -12.08 -5.90
N SER A 116 -4.36 -12.56 -6.14
CA SER A 116 -3.20 -12.26 -5.29
C SER A 116 -1.99 -11.84 -6.09
N GLY A 117 -1.12 -11.06 -5.47
CA GLY A 117 0.14 -10.62 -6.05
C GLY A 117 1.15 -10.16 -5.02
N ASP A 118 2.38 -10.00 -5.48
CA ASP A 118 3.48 -9.41 -4.74
C ASP A 118 3.79 -8.05 -5.37
N ILE A 119 3.94 -7.03 -4.53
CA ILE A 119 4.28 -5.67 -4.92
C ILE A 119 5.61 -5.32 -4.25
N LEU A 120 6.69 -5.31 -5.02
CA LEU A 120 7.95 -4.74 -4.56
C LEU A 120 7.88 -3.23 -4.72
N GLY A 121 8.21 -2.49 -3.66
CA GLY A 121 8.27 -1.04 -3.70
C GLY A 121 9.28 -0.47 -2.72
N ASP A 122 9.39 0.85 -2.76
CA ASP A 122 10.26 1.63 -1.90
C ASP A 122 9.44 2.18 -0.73
N LEU A 123 9.71 1.69 0.48
CA LEU A 123 9.17 2.20 1.74
C LEU A 123 10.12 3.26 2.27
N THR A 124 9.64 4.49 2.41
CA THR A 124 10.39 5.59 3.02
C THR A 124 9.77 5.97 4.35
N MET A 125 10.58 5.96 5.41
CA MET A 125 10.17 6.28 6.77
C MET A 125 11.35 6.90 7.51
N HIS A 126 11.09 7.99 8.24
CA HIS A 126 12.13 8.70 9.02
C HIS A 126 13.38 9.04 8.18
N GLY A 127 13.16 9.47 6.93
CA GLY A 127 14.22 9.88 6.00
C GLY A 127 15.03 8.74 5.36
N VAL A 128 14.73 7.47 5.67
CA VAL A 128 15.41 6.31 5.10
C VAL A 128 14.48 5.55 4.17
N THR A 129 14.98 5.16 3.00
CA THR A 129 14.26 4.35 2.02
C THR A 129 14.79 2.93 2.00
N ARG A 130 13.90 1.94 2.10
CA ARG A 130 14.21 0.50 2.01
C ARG A 130 13.27 -0.18 1.02
N PRO A 131 13.76 -1.17 0.25
CA PRO A 131 12.87 -2.03 -0.53
C PRO A 131 11.99 -2.86 0.42
N THR A 132 10.72 -2.99 0.09
CA THR A 132 9.76 -3.80 0.85
C THR A 132 8.80 -4.46 -0.10
N THR A 133 8.51 -5.74 0.12
CA THR A 133 7.54 -6.51 -0.66
C THR A 133 6.23 -6.60 0.12
N LEU A 134 5.15 -6.13 -0.50
CA LEU A 134 3.80 -6.30 0.01
C LEU A 134 3.15 -7.50 -0.69
N HIS A 135 2.63 -8.44 0.09
CA HIS A 135 1.79 -9.52 -0.41
C HIS A 135 0.34 -9.08 -0.31
N VAL A 136 -0.36 -9.02 -1.45
CA VAL A 136 -1.72 -8.50 -1.53
C VAL A 136 -2.70 -9.59 -1.94
N LYS A 137 -3.91 -9.54 -1.37
CA LYS A 137 -5.04 -10.38 -1.77
C LYS A 137 -6.29 -9.51 -1.90
N LEU A 138 -6.90 -9.52 -3.08
CA LEU A 138 -8.19 -8.89 -3.33
C LEU A 138 -9.28 -9.73 -2.65
N LEU A 139 -10.08 -9.08 -1.80
CA LEU A 139 -11.16 -9.70 -1.03
C LEU A 139 -12.53 -9.49 -1.69
N THR A 140 -12.68 -8.45 -2.51
CA THR A 140 -13.89 -8.23 -3.31
C THR A 140 -13.88 -9.07 -4.59
N PRO A 141 -15.03 -9.41 -5.18
CA PRO A 141 -15.08 -10.04 -6.50
C PRO A 141 -14.40 -9.17 -7.56
N MET A 142 -13.67 -9.78 -8.51
CA MET A 142 -13.03 -9.03 -9.62
C MET A 142 -14.04 -8.32 -10.54
N SER A 143 -15.30 -8.74 -10.51
CA SER A 143 -16.40 -8.10 -11.24
C SER A 143 -16.90 -6.81 -10.59
N ASP A 144 -16.62 -6.58 -9.30
CA ASP A 144 -16.93 -5.31 -8.66
C ASP A 144 -15.84 -4.30 -8.98
N THR A 145 -16.18 -3.36 -9.86
CA THR A 145 -15.25 -2.31 -10.30
C THR A 145 -15.45 -1.02 -9.51
N SER A 146 -16.53 -0.88 -8.74
CA SER A 146 -16.86 0.33 -7.99
C SER A 146 -15.96 0.55 -6.77
N ARG A 147 -15.54 -0.56 -6.15
CA ARG A 147 -14.69 -0.59 -4.97
C ARG A 147 -13.79 -1.82 -4.97
N THR A 148 -12.70 -1.75 -4.24
CA THR A 148 -11.83 -2.89 -3.96
C THR A 148 -11.52 -2.95 -2.46
N ARG A 149 -11.37 -4.16 -1.93
CA ARG A 149 -10.87 -4.39 -0.57
C ARG A 149 -9.69 -5.34 -0.62
N TRP A 150 -8.59 -4.98 0.02
CA TRP A 150 -7.33 -5.71 -0.04
C TRP A 150 -6.86 -6.09 1.35
N SER A 151 -6.53 -7.36 1.55
CA SER A 151 -5.68 -7.79 2.66
C SER A 151 -4.22 -7.66 2.23
N VAL A 152 -3.39 -7.03 3.05
CA VAL A 152 -1.98 -6.77 2.74
C VAL A 152 -1.10 -7.21 3.90
N THR A 153 -0.07 -8.01 3.60
CA THR A 153 0.96 -8.43 4.55
C THR A 153 2.35 -8.13 4.01
N THR A 154 3.34 -8.14 4.90
CA THR A 154 4.76 -7.93 4.60
C THR A 154 5.58 -8.63 5.68
N ASP A 155 6.85 -8.89 5.39
CA ASP A 155 7.82 -9.25 6.42
C ASP A 155 7.85 -8.17 7.52
N PRO A 156 8.12 -8.55 8.80
CA PRO A 156 8.24 -7.59 9.88
C PRO A 156 9.29 -6.52 9.60
N VAL A 157 8.92 -5.26 9.86
CA VAL A 157 9.81 -4.11 9.68
C VAL A 157 10.79 -4.03 10.85
N MET A 158 12.08 -3.84 10.57
CA MET A 158 13.08 -3.56 11.61
C MET A 158 13.19 -2.06 11.88
N ARG A 159 12.92 -1.62 13.12
CA ARG A 159 12.95 -0.19 13.49
C ARG A 159 14.30 0.47 13.19
N ARG A 160 15.40 -0.21 13.54
CA ARG A 160 16.77 0.26 13.30
C ARG A 160 17.09 0.52 11.83
N ASP A 161 16.43 -0.17 10.89
CA ASP A 161 16.69 0.00 9.46
C ASP A 161 16.24 1.39 8.96
N PHE A 162 15.37 2.04 9.74
CA PHE A 162 14.82 3.39 9.53
C PHE A 162 15.28 4.40 10.60
N ASN A 163 16.33 4.08 11.38
CA ASN A 163 16.83 4.93 12.46
C ASN A 163 15.78 5.26 13.55
N LEU A 164 14.78 4.40 13.76
CA LEU A 164 13.76 4.58 14.79
C LEU A 164 14.18 3.89 16.09
N MET A 165 15.15 4.51 16.75
CA MET A 165 15.80 4.01 17.97
C MET A 165 15.71 5.07 19.06
N PHE A 166 15.52 4.63 20.30
CA PHE A 166 15.70 5.49 21.46
C PHE A 166 17.18 5.85 21.64
N ALA A 167 17.45 6.81 22.52
CA ALA A 167 18.82 7.08 22.97
C ALA A 167 19.48 5.77 23.47
N PRO A 168 20.80 5.55 23.24
CA PRO A 168 21.45 4.26 23.45
C PRO A 168 21.17 3.61 24.81
N ALA A 169 21.29 4.38 25.90
CA ALA A 169 21.02 3.88 27.25
C ALA A 169 19.57 3.42 27.44
N ALA A 170 18.60 4.15 26.88
CA ALA A 170 17.19 3.80 26.92
C ALA A 170 16.87 2.58 26.04
N GLU A 171 17.47 2.50 24.84
CA GLU A 171 17.26 1.37 23.93
C GLU A 171 17.69 0.04 24.57
N THR A 172 18.86 0.02 25.22
CA THR A 172 19.41 -1.18 25.88
C THR A 172 18.49 -1.75 26.96
N VAL A 173 17.77 -0.89 27.68
CA VAL A 173 16.90 -1.30 28.80
C VAL A 173 15.41 -1.28 28.45
N SER A 174 15.04 -0.82 27.25
CA SER A 174 13.64 -0.65 26.85
C SER A 174 12.84 -1.96 26.84
N GLY A 175 13.50 -3.08 26.53
CA GLY A 175 12.84 -4.36 26.30
C GLY A 175 11.87 -4.34 25.11
N ILE A 176 11.94 -3.35 24.22
CA ILE A 176 11.07 -3.19 23.03
C ILE A 176 11.71 -3.91 21.85
N SER A 177 10.95 -4.79 21.20
CA SER A 177 11.41 -5.53 20.03
C SER A 177 11.89 -4.60 18.92
N GLN A 178 12.92 -5.02 18.19
CA GLN A 178 13.35 -4.37 16.95
C GLN A 178 12.38 -4.62 15.80
N THR A 179 11.63 -5.71 15.86
CA THR A 179 10.68 -6.09 14.81
C THR A 179 9.29 -5.52 15.10
N VAL A 180 8.69 -4.98 14.05
CA VAL A 180 7.33 -4.43 14.03
C VAL A 180 6.52 -5.24 13.03
N ALA A 181 5.49 -5.93 13.52
CA ALA A 181 4.56 -6.61 12.63
C ALA A 181 3.55 -5.59 12.09
N ILE A 182 3.17 -5.74 10.82
CA ILE A 182 2.29 -4.82 10.10
C ILE A 182 1.01 -5.55 9.74
N ASN A 183 -0.14 -4.90 9.98
CA ASN A 183 -1.45 -5.41 9.61
C ASN A 183 -2.15 -4.35 8.78
N ILE A 184 -2.43 -4.66 7.52
CA ILE A 184 -3.02 -3.70 6.58
C ILE A 184 -4.25 -4.32 5.94
N GLU A 185 -5.31 -3.52 5.91
CA GLU A 185 -6.46 -3.75 5.08
C GLU A 185 -6.87 -2.44 4.40
N ILE A 186 -7.01 -2.44 3.09
CA ILE A 186 -7.31 -1.23 2.33
C ILE A 186 -8.61 -1.41 1.58
N GLU A 187 -9.59 -0.57 1.88
CA GLU A 187 -10.71 -0.29 0.98
C GLU A 187 -10.31 0.86 0.05
N ALA A 188 -10.64 0.76 -1.23
CA ALA A 188 -10.42 1.82 -2.20
C ALA A 188 -11.61 1.94 -3.16
N LYS A 189 -12.02 3.17 -3.44
CA LYS A 189 -13.13 3.50 -4.34
C LYS A 189 -12.59 3.89 -5.70
N ARG A 190 -13.30 3.52 -6.76
CA ARG A 190 -12.93 3.92 -8.12
C ARG A 190 -12.93 5.45 -8.19
N ALA A 191 -11.86 6.03 -8.73
CA ALA A 191 -11.85 7.44 -9.07
C ALA A 191 -12.74 7.62 -10.31
N GLU A 192 -13.59 8.64 -10.25
CA GLU A 192 -14.38 9.11 -11.40
C GLU A 192 -13.48 9.64 -12.51
#